data_AF-A0AAQ0BV33-F1
#
_entry.id   AF-A0AAQ0BV33-F1
#
_cell.length_a   1.000
_cell.length_b   1.000
_cell.length_c   1.000
_cell.angle_alpha   90.00
_cell.angle_beta   90.00
_cell.angle_gamma   90.00
#
_symmetry.space_group_name_H-M   'P 1'
#
loop_
_entity.id
_entity.type
_entity.pdbx_description
1 polymer ?
#
loop_
_entity_poly.entity_id
_entity_poly.type
_entity_poly.pdbx_seq_one_letter_code
_entity_poly.pdbx_strand_id
1 'polypeptide(L)'
;MLIRESRSRVTLLRAASNRAQTPAEPAKRGRPRKHTVIGAFRATDGVPEEILSSLGAAERKALERWMAAFRESQARAAAAPVLASARLRLDELVSALDAAADTLTSTEADALWERLQAVKQSLRRAGHARPATKKRPPPAPIGQRDLVDELQASNDAR
;
A
#
# COMPACT_ATOMS: atom_id res chain seq x y z
N MET A 1 -11.60 -12.44 -22.30
CA MET A 1 -10.22 -12.96 -22.12
C MET A 1 -10.06 -13.41 -20.69
N LEU A 2 -9.42 -14.56 -20.46
CA LEU A 2 -9.07 -15.05 -19.13
C LEU A 2 -7.55 -14.93 -18.95
N ILE A 3 -7.11 -14.47 -17.79
CA ILE A 3 -5.69 -14.34 -17.43
C ILE A 3 -5.44 -15.26 -16.25
N ARG A 4 -4.46 -16.16 -16.36
CA ARG A 4 -4.05 -17.07 -15.28
C ARG A 4 -2.62 -16.80 -14.89
N GLU A 5 -2.35 -16.73 -13.60
CA GLU A 5 -1.00 -16.63 -13.05
C GLU A 5 -0.58 -17.97 -12.44
N SER A 6 0.60 -18.46 -12.80
CA SER A 6 1.20 -19.68 -12.25
C SER A 6 2.69 -19.49 -11.97
N ARG A 7 3.06 -19.51 -10.69
CA ARG A 7 4.46 -19.52 -10.22
C ARG A 7 5.39 -18.52 -10.93
N SER A 8 4.93 -17.30 -11.21
CA SER A 8 5.60 -16.19 -11.98
C SER A 8 5.33 -16.08 -13.49
N ARG A 9 4.58 -17.02 -14.09
CA ARG A 9 4.16 -16.93 -15.50
C ARG A 9 2.69 -16.55 -15.60
N VAL A 10 2.40 -15.65 -16.51
CA VAL A 10 1.04 -15.24 -16.89
C VAL A 10 0.68 -15.94 -18.18
N THR A 11 -0.46 -16.61 -18.20
CA THR A 11 -1.02 -17.26 -19.39
C THR A 11 -2.28 -16.55 -19.82
N LEU A 12 -2.32 -16.09 -21.07
CA LEU A 12 -3.50 -15.46 -21.67
C LEU A 12 -4.32 -16.49 -22.42
N LEU A 13 -5.62 -16.50 -22.13
CA LEU A 13 -6.58 -17.45 -22.68
C LEU A 13 -7.72 -16.69 -23.38
N ARG A 14 -7.85 -16.91 -24.68
CA ARG A 14 -9.01 -16.46 -25.46
C ARG A 14 -10.13 -17.46 -25.27
N ALA A 15 -11.31 -17.01 -24.86
CA ALA A 15 -12.50 -17.85 -24.97
C ALA A 15 -12.89 -17.92 -26.45
N ALA A 16 -13.22 -19.10 -26.98
CA ALA A 16 -13.77 -19.19 -28.33
C ALA A 16 -15.06 -18.36 -28.40
N SER A 17 -14.95 -17.14 -28.94
CA SER A 17 -16.10 -16.29 -29.23
C SER A 17 -16.74 -16.84 -30.49
N ASN A 18 -18.03 -17.17 -30.40
CA ASN A 18 -18.84 -17.66 -31.51
C ASN A 18 -19.04 -16.55 -32.55
N ARG A 19 -18.00 -16.16 -33.28
CA ARG A 19 -18.08 -15.15 -34.34
C ARG A 19 -18.40 -15.85 -35.67
N ALA A 20 -19.64 -16.28 -35.77
CA ALA A 20 -20.44 -16.47 -36.99
C ALA A 20 -21.76 -17.15 -36.57
N GLN A 21 -22.63 -16.42 -35.87
CA GLN A 21 -24.02 -16.84 -35.73
C GLN A 21 -24.80 -16.25 -36.91
N THR A 22 -24.72 -16.96 -38.04
CA THR A 22 -25.78 -16.97 -39.04
C THR A 22 -27.07 -17.40 -38.33
N PRO A 23 -28.23 -16.78 -38.58
CA PRO A 23 -29.46 -17.11 -37.85
C PRO A 23 -30.03 -18.42 -38.37
N ALA A 24 -29.60 -19.55 -37.80
CA ALA A 24 -30.33 -20.82 -37.88
C ALA A 24 -29.94 -21.75 -36.72
N GLU A 25 -30.96 -22.11 -35.95
CA GLU A 25 -31.07 -23.18 -34.95
C GLU A 25 -30.58 -22.95 -33.49
N PRO A 26 -31.42 -23.35 -32.49
CA PRO A 26 -31.12 -23.22 -31.08
C PRO A 26 -30.03 -24.23 -30.67
N ALA A 27 -28.84 -23.72 -30.33
CA ALA A 27 -27.71 -24.54 -29.92
C ALA A 27 -28.00 -25.34 -28.63
N LYS A 28 -27.84 -26.66 -28.71
CA LYS A 28 -27.94 -27.62 -27.60
C LYS A 28 -27.00 -27.23 -26.45
N ARG A 29 -27.56 -27.16 -25.23
CA ARG A 29 -26.84 -26.96 -23.96
C ARG A 29 -25.76 -28.03 -23.78
N GLY A 30 -24.52 -27.62 -23.53
CA GLY A 30 -23.50 -28.50 -22.91
C GLY A 30 -22.11 -28.56 -23.53
N ARG A 31 -21.76 -27.79 -24.57
CA ARG A 31 -20.37 -27.83 -25.08
C ARG A 31 -19.42 -27.04 -24.16
N PRO A 32 -18.35 -27.64 -23.60
CA PRO A 32 -17.40 -26.90 -22.79
C PRO A 32 -16.76 -25.79 -23.63
N ARG A 33 -16.75 -24.57 -23.10
CA ARG A 33 -16.12 -23.40 -23.73
C ARG A 33 -14.63 -23.71 -23.93
N LYS A 34 -14.23 -24.01 -25.17
CA LYS A 34 -12.81 -24.22 -25.50
C LYS A 34 -12.09 -22.88 -25.36
N HIS A 35 -11.06 -22.85 -24.52
CA HIS A 35 -10.16 -21.73 -24.38
C HIS A 35 -8.90 -22.01 -25.23
N THR A 36 -8.48 -21.03 -26.03
CA THR A 36 -7.24 -21.09 -26.79
C THR A 36 -6.18 -20.29 -26.05
N VAL A 37 -5.00 -20.89 -25.84
CA VAL A 37 -3.85 -20.20 -25.26
C VAL A 37 -3.30 -19.23 -26.31
N ILE A 38 -3.23 -17.95 -25.96
CA ILE A 38 -2.68 -16.90 -26.83
C ILE A 38 -1.16 -16.82 -26.65
N GLY A 39 -0.70 -16.96 -25.40
CA GLY A 39 0.72 -16.92 -25.06
C GLY A 39 0.94 -16.93 -23.56
N ALA A 40 2.19 -17.11 -23.17
CA ALA A 40 2.60 -17.04 -21.77
C ALA A 40 3.89 -16.24 -21.61
N PHE A 41 3.92 -15.33 -20.65
CA PHE A 41 5.02 -14.41 -20.40
C PHE A 41 5.22 -14.16 -18.90
N ARG A 42 6.32 -13.49 -18.54
CA ARG A 42 6.56 -13.05 -17.15
C ARG A 42 6.11 -11.60 -17.04
N ALA A 43 5.18 -11.29 -16.13
CA ALA A 43 4.68 -9.93 -15.99
C ALA A 43 5.74 -8.92 -15.50
N THR A 44 6.83 -9.40 -14.90
CA THR A 44 8.00 -8.60 -14.52
C THR A 44 8.77 -8.08 -15.72
N ASP A 45 8.82 -8.86 -16.80
CA ASP A 45 9.71 -8.63 -17.94
C ASP A 45 9.00 -7.84 -19.05
N GLY A 46 7.69 -7.60 -18.89
CA GLY A 46 6.85 -6.95 -19.88
C GLY A 46 6.05 -7.93 -20.73
N VAL A 47 5.08 -7.40 -21.48
CA VAL A 47 4.26 -8.19 -22.41
C VAL A 47 4.97 -8.23 -23.77
N PRO A 48 5.31 -9.42 -24.30
CA PRO A 48 5.91 -9.56 -25.63
C PRO A 48 5.05 -8.96 -26.75
N GLU A 49 5.68 -8.33 -27.75
CA GLU A 49 4.95 -7.69 -28.85
C GLU A 49 4.16 -8.68 -29.73
N GLU A 50 4.63 -9.92 -29.85
CA GLU A 50 3.92 -10.96 -30.59
C GLU A 50 2.56 -11.25 -29.95
N ILE A 51 2.52 -11.22 -28.61
CA ILE A 51 1.29 -11.38 -27.85
C ILE A 51 0.40 -10.16 -28.07
N LEU A 52 0.91 -8.93 -27.96
CA LEU A 52 0.13 -7.70 -28.17
C LEU A 52 -0.49 -7.62 -29.57
N SER A 53 0.25 -8.05 -30.58
CA SER A 53 -0.17 -8.08 -31.99
C SER A 53 -1.29 -9.09 -32.24
N SER A 54 -1.31 -10.20 -31.49
CA SER A 54 -2.34 -11.23 -31.60
C SER A 54 -3.67 -10.87 -30.91
N LEU A 55 -3.69 -9.86 -30.04
CA LEU A 55 -4.86 -9.47 -29.23
C LEU A 55 -5.81 -8.51 -29.98
N GLY A 56 -7.11 -8.62 -29.71
CA GLY A 56 -8.08 -7.61 -30.10
C GLY A 56 -8.09 -6.39 -29.17
N ALA A 57 -8.73 -5.29 -29.56
CA ALA A 57 -8.78 -4.06 -28.76
C ALA A 57 -9.38 -4.26 -27.34
N ALA A 58 -10.46 -5.04 -27.23
CA ALA A 58 -11.07 -5.36 -25.94
C ALA A 58 -10.17 -6.21 -25.04
N GLU A 59 -9.36 -7.09 -25.66
CA GLU A 59 -8.43 -7.96 -24.95
C GLU A 59 -7.20 -7.18 -24.47
N ARG A 60 -6.67 -6.27 -25.31
CA ARG A 60 -5.61 -5.33 -24.90
C ARG A 60 -6.04 -4.49 -23.69
N LYS A 61 -7.25 -3.90 -23.73
CA LYS A 61 -7.78 -3.12 -22.59
C LYS A 61 -7.92 -3.96 -21.31
N ALA A 62 -8.30 -5.23 -21.44
CA ALA A 62 -8.36 -6.13 -20.30
C ALA A 62 -6.95 -6.49 -19.78
N LEU A 63 -5.97 -6.66 -20.66
CA LEU A 63 -4.57 -6.90 -20.29
C LEU A 63 -3.96 -5.69 -19.59
N GLU A 64 -4.18 -4.48 -20.10
CA GLU A 64 -3.69 -3.23 -19.51
C GLU A 64 -4.20 -3.04 -18.08
N ARG A 65 -5.51 -3.27 -17.85
CA ARG A 65 -6.10 -3.22 -16.51
C ARG A 65 -5.49 -4.24 -15.57
N TRP A 66 -5.26 -5.46 -16.06
CA TRP A 66 -4.61 -6.50 -15.26
C TRP A 66 -3.15 -6.15 -14.94
N MET A 67 -2.38 -5.66 -15.91
CA MET A 67 -1.00 -5.21 -15.71
C MET A 67 -0.90 -4.04 -14.72
N ALA A 68 -1.88 -3.12 -14.73
CA ALA A 68 -1.95 -2.05 -13.74
C ALA A 68 -2.16 -2.60 -12.33
N ALA A 69 -3.11 -3.51 -12.15
CA ALA A 69 -3.35 -4.17 -10.86
C ALA A 69 -2.15 -5.01 -10.39
N PHE A 70 -1.48 -5.70 -11.32
CA PHE A 70 -0.26 -6.46 -11.04
C PHE A 70 0.87 -5.56 -10.53
N ARG A 71 1.11 -4.40 -11.18
CA ARG A 71 2.11 -3.42 -10.73
C ARG A 71 1.79 -2.86 -9.36
N GLU A 72 0.53 -2.56 -9.08
CA GLU A 72 0.11 -2.10 -7.76
C GLU A 72 0.35 -3.16 -6.69
N SER A 73 0.01 -4.42 -6.97
CA SER A 73 0.28 -5.55 -6.08
C SER A 73 1.78 -5.72 -5.82
N GLN A 74 2.61 -5.65 -6.86
CA GLN A 74 4.07 -5.71 -6.72
C GLN A 74 4.63 -4.56 -5.91
N ALA A 75 4.14 -3.33 -6.10
CA ALA A 75 4.56 -2.18 -5.30
C ALA A 75 4.25 -2.38 -3.81
N ARG A 76 3.07 -2.93 -3.48
CA ARG A 76 2.72 -3.28 -2.10
C ARG A 76 3.61 -4.39 -1.54
N ALA A 77 3.87 -5.44 -2.33
CA ALA A 77 4.74 -6.55 -1.92
C ALA A 77 6.18 -6.08 -1.67
N ALA A 78 6.71 -5.19 -2.51
CA ALA A 78 8.03 -4.59 -2.34
C ALA A 78 8.11 -3.68 -1.11
N ALA A 79 7.02 -2.97 -0.78
CA ALA A 79 6.95 -2.10 0.40
C ALA A 79 6.77 -2.88 1.73
N ALA A 80 6.19 -4.08 1.70
CA ALA A 80 5.89 -4.88 2.88
C ALA A 80 7.09 -5.14 3.81
N PRO A 81 8.27 -5.59 3.33
CA PRO A 81 9.43 -5.82 4.21
C PRO A 81 9.94 -4.52 4.85
N VAL A 82 9.91 -3.41 4.10
CA VAL A 82 10.29 -2.09 4.63
C VAL A 82 9.34 -1.68 5.75
N LEU A 83 8.03 -1.85 5.52
CA LEU A 83 6.99 -1.55 6.50
C LEU A 83 7.12 -2.42 7.76
N ALA A 84 7.51 -3.70 7.62
CA ALA A 84 7.75 -4.59 8.77
C ALA A 84 8.86 -4.05 9.69
N SER A 85 9.88 -3.40 9.12
CA SER A 85 10.96 -2.73 9.89
C SER A 85 10.66 -1.27 10.27
N ALA A 86 9.54 -0.69 9.81
CA ALA A 86 9.32 0.75 9.90
C ALA A 86 9.17 1.26 11.33
N ARG A 87 8.59 0.46 12.23
CA ARG A 87 8.43 0.85 13.64
C ARG A 87 9.78 1.07 14.32
N LEU A 88 10.68 0.08 14.20
CA LEU A 88 12.01 0.16 14.78
C LEU A 88 12.79 1.36 14.24
N ARG A 89 12.78 1.56 12.92
CA ARG A 89 13.45 2.71 12.29
C ARG A 89 12.86 4.05 12.72
N LEU A 90 11.56 4.12 12.96
CA LEU A 90 10.92 5.35 13.44
C LEU A 90 11.32 5.63 14.89
N ASP A 91 11.38 4.60 15.74
CA ASP A 91 11.80 4.74 17.15
C ASP A 91 13.28 5.20 17.24
N GLU A 92 14.16 4.69 16.38
CA GLU A 92 15.55 5.14 16.23
C GLU A 92 15.63 6.62 15.80
N LEU A 93 14.83 7.03 14.80
CA LEU A 93 14.79 8.40 14.34
C LEU A 93 14.27 9.37 15.41
N VAL A 94 13.23 8.98 16.16
CA VAL A 94 12.70 9.78 17.27
C VAL A 94 13.76 9.95 18.35
N SER A 95 14.47 8.89 18.72
CA SER A 95 15.54 8.95 19.71
C SER A 95 16.70 9.85 19.27
N ALA A 96 17.08 9.80 17.99
CA ALA A 96 18.11 10.68 17.44
C ALA A 96 17.66 12.16 17.41
N LEU A 97 16.39 12.41 17.08
CA LEU A 97 15.81 13.75 17.12
C LEU A 97 15.76 14.30 18.55
N ASP A 98 15.36 13.50 19.53
CA ASP A 98 15.34 13.94 20.93
C ASP A 98 16.74 14.31 21.44
N ALA A 99 17.78 13.59 21.00
CA ALA A 99 19.17 13.85 21.39
C ALA A 99 19.81 15.06 20.68
N ALA A 100 19.34 15.40 19.47
CA ALA A 100 19.99 16.39 18.61
C ALA A 100 19.05 17.50 18.12
N ALA A 101 17.85 17.64 18.70
CA ALA A 101 16.85 18.63 18.27
C ALA A 101 17.41 20.06 18.25
N ASP A 102 18.21 20.42 19.26
CA ASP A 102 18.81 21.75 19.39
C ASP A 102 19.86 22.05 18.30
N THR A 103 20.28 21.04 17.53
CA THR A 103 21.23 21.20 16.43
C THR A 103 20.56 21.43 15.07
N LEU A 104 19.24 21.24 14.99
CA LEU A 104 18.49 21.40 13.75
C LEU A 104 18.36 22.89 13.39
N THR A 105 18.57 23.21 12.13
CA THR A 105 18.19 24.51 11.59
C THR A 105 16.67 24.62 11.44
N SER A 106 16.14 25.85 11.42
CA SER A 106 14.70 26.08 11.19
C SER A 106 14.20 25.40 9.91
N THR A 107 15.00 25.44 8.83
CA THR A 107 14.64 24.83 7.54
C THR A 107 14.56 23.31 7.61
N GLU A 108 15.46 22.66 8.36
CA GLU A 108 15.44 21.21 8.56
C GLU A 108 14.26 20.79 9.44
N ALA A 109 13.94 21.57 10.47
CA ALA A 109 12.77 21.36 11.31
C ALA A 109 11.46 21.49 10.50
N ASP A 110 11.33 22.50 9.64
CA ASP A 110 10.18 22.68 8.76
C ASP A 110 10.01 21.49 7.79
N ALA A 111 11.11 21.06 7.16
CA ALA A 111 11.10 19.92 6.25
C ALA A 111 10.69 18.60 6.96
N LEU A 112 11.13 18.42 8.20
CA LEU A 112 10.71 17.28 9.02
C LEU A 112 9.21 17.34 9.33
N TRP A 113 8.69 18.53 9.63
CA TRP A 113 7.28 18.71 9.93
C TRP A 113 6.38 18.39 8.73
N GLU A 114 6.78 18.83 7.54
CA GLU A 114 6.09 18.48 6.28
C GLU A 114 6.07 16.97 6.03
N ARG A 115 7.19 16.27 6.27
CA ARG A 115 7.26 14.80 6.16
C ARG A 115 6.31 14.12 7.16
N LEU A 116 6.24 14.60 8.40
CA LEU A 116 5.31 14.07 9.41
C LEU A 116 3.85 14.31 9.04
N GLN A 117 3.52 15.47 8.45
CA GLN A 117 2.16 15.72 7.93
C GLN A 117 1.83 14.78 6.76
N ALA A 118 2.78 14.52 5.86
CA ALA A 118 2.59 13.57 4.76
C ALA A 118 2.31 12.15 5.27
N VAL A 119 3.04 11.68 6.29
CA VAL A 119 2.78 10.39 6.95
C VAL A 119 1.39 10.36 7.56
N LYS A 120 1.03 11.38 8.34
CA LYS A 120 -0.32 11.51 8.94
C LYS A 120 -1.42 11.48 7.87
N GLN A 121 -1.24 12.19 6.76
CA GLN A 121 -2.23 12.22 5.69
C GLN A 121 -2.34 10.88 4.96
N SER A 122 -1.23 10.16 4.78
CA SER A 122 -1.22 8.79 4.26
C SER A 122 -2.02 7.84 5.15
N LEU A 123 -1.79 7.86 6.47
CA LEU A 123 -2.53 7.04 7.43
C LEU A 123 -4.03 7.32 7.42
N ARG A 124 -4.42 8.61 7.34
CA ARG A 124 -5.82 9.00 7.22
C ARG A 124 -6.48 8.48 5.94
N ARG A 125 -5.78 8.58 4.80
CA ARG A 125 -6.27 8.04 3.52
C ARG A 125 -6.46 6.52 3.57
N ALA A 126 -5.63 5.82 4.34
CA ALA A 126 -5.75 4.39 4.57
C ALA A 126 -6.83 3.99 5.60
N GLY A 127 -7.60 4.95 6.14
CA GLY A 127 -8.66 4.68 7.12
C GLY A 127 -8.17 4.56 8.57
N HIS A 128 -6.88 4.75 8.82
CA HIS A 128 -6.32 4.79 10.17
C HIS A 128 -6.45 6.21 10.73
N ALA A 129 -7.62 6.52 11.30
CA ALA A 129 -7.85 7.79 11.98
C ALA A 129 -6.85 7.97 13.14
N ARG A 130 -6.48 9.22 13.42
CA ARG A 130 -5.57 9.56 14.53
C ARG A 130 -6.14 8.93 15.81
N PRO A 131 -5.37 8.12 16.55
CA PRO A 131 -5.81 7.61 17.85
C PRO A 131 -6.24 8.78 18.71
N ALA A 132 -7.35 8.64 19.43
CA ALA A 132 -7.75 9.64 20.39
C ALA A 132 -6.57 9.87 21.34
N THR A 133 -5.97 11.05 21.30
CA THR A 133 -4.99 11.46 22.30
C THR A 133 -5.67 11.25 23.64
N LYS A 134 -5.14 10.33 24.47
CA LYS A 134 -5.50 10.29 25.89
C LYS A 134 -5.34 11.72 26.36
N LYS A 135 -6.46 12.39 26.69
CA LYS A 135 -6.43 13.77 27.16
C LYS A 135 -5.38 13.79 28.27
N ARG A 136 -4.36 14.64 28.12
CA ARG A 136 -3.48 14.98 29.24
C ARG A 136 -4.42 15.27 30.40
N PRO A 137 -4.27 14.61 31.57
CA PRO A 137 -5.10 14.95 32.71
C PRO A 137 -5.03 16.48 32.90
N PRO A 138 -6.16 17.14 33.18
CA PRO A 138 -6.17 18.58 33.34
C PRO A 138 -5.05 18.97 34.33
N PRO A 139 -4.34 20.08 34.10
CA PRO A 139 -3.38 20.57 35.09
C PRO A 139 -4.10 20.63 36.44
N ALA A 140 -3.43 20.15 37.49
CA ALA A 140 -3.98 20.17 38.83
C ALA A 140 -4.48 21.61 39.12
N PRO A 141 -5.67 21.76 39.72
CA PRO A 141 -6.18 23.09 40.07
C PRO A 141 -5.14 23.81 40.94
N ILE A 142 -4.97 25.11 40.69
CA ILE A 142 -4.08 25.97 41.48
C ILE A 142 -4.45 25.82 42.96
N GLY A 143 -3.51 25.31 43.75
CA GLY A 143 -3.70 25.03 45.19
C GLY A 143 -3.53 23.57 45.58
N GLN A 144 -3.45 22.63 44.63
CA GLN A 144 -3.09 21.24 44.91
C GLN A 144 -1.62 21.01 44.53
N ARG A 145 -0.72 21.48 45.40
CA ARG A 145 0.70 21.12 45.32
C ARG A 145 0.81 19.62 45.58
N ASP A 146 1.45 18.91 44.66
CA ASP A 146 1.65 17.48 44.75
C ASP A 146 2.53 17.19 45.97
N LEU A 147 2.05 16.35 46.89
CA LEU A 147 2.76 16.02 48.13
C LEU A 147 4.13 15.37 47.83
N VAL A 148 4.31 14.86 46.61
CA VAL A 148 5.56 14.30 46.12
C VAL A 148 6.64 15.38 45.94
N ASP A 149 6.28 16.58 45.46
CA ASP A 149 7.23 17.69 45.27
C ASP A 149 7.64 18.32 46.62
N GLU A 150 6.72 18.39 47.59
CA GLU A 150 7.03 18.89 48.94
C GLU A 150 7.88 17.90 49.74
N LEU A 151 7.67 16.59 49.57
CA LEU A 151 8.49 15.57 50.22
C LEU A 151 9.91 15.55 49.66
N GLN A 152 10.07 15.73 48.34
CA GLN A 152 11.37 15.84 47.69
C GLN A 152 12.14 17.08 48.16
N ALA A 153 11.47 18.26 48.17
CA ALA A 153 12.06 19.51 48.64
C ALA A 153 12.43 19.51 50.13
N SER A 154 11.68 18.78 50.97
CA SER A 154 11.98 18.58 52.39
C SER A 154 13.20 17.66 52.61
N ASN A 155 13.43 16.72 51.71
CA ASN A 155 14.54 15.78 51.80
C ASN A 155 15.88 16.40 51.34
N ASP A 156 15.82 17.34 50.40
CA ASP A 156 16.99 18.08 49.89
C ASP A 156 17.43 19.26 50.80
N ALA A 157 16.63 19.58 51.83
CA ALA A 157 16.89 20.65 52.80
C ALA A 157 17.50 20.18 54.14
N ARG A 158 18.00 18.93 54.20
CA ARG A 158 18.74 18.36 55.33
C ARG A 158 20.21 18.14 54.98
#